data_AF-A0A6P3FMK2-F1
#
_entry.id   AF-A0A6P3FMK2-F1
#
_cell.length_a   1.000
_cell.length_b   1.000
_cell.length_c   1.000
_cell.angle_alpha   90.00
_cell.angle_beta   90.00
_cell.angle_gamma   90.00
#
_symmetry.space_group_name_H-M   'P 1'
#
loop_
_entity.id
_entity.type
_entity.pdbx_description
1 polymer ?
#
loop_
_entity_poly.entity_id
_entity_poly.type
_entity_poly.pdbx_seq_one_letter_code
_entity_poly.pdbx_strand_id
1 'polypeptide(L)'
;MTMGSPQMTWYLPFWTLPISTTSRYGSHGAFYRYKNSMGKSLPLFYIYDSYLTSPEAWAHLLTPNGPHSVRNTPYDGVFVALLVEEGHTHDILAAGFDGMYTYFASNGFSFGSSHQNWKAVKNFCDANNLMFIPSVGPGYIDTSIRPWNNHNTRNRVNGKYYETALQAALTVRPEIVSITSFNEWHEGTQIEKAIPKKTPTRLYLDYLPHQPSLYLELTRRWAEHFIKEKEQWLM
;
A
#
# COMPACT_ATOMS: atom_id res chain seq x y z
N MET A 1 -26.69 8.06 -50.90
CA MET A 1 -26.99 7.08 -49.83
C MET A 1 -25.68 6.76 -49.12
N THR A 2 -25.41 7.43 -48.01
CA THR A 2 -24.26 7.19 -47.15
C THR A 2 -24.69 6.21 -46.05
N MET A 3 -24.02 5.06 -45.96
CA MET A 3 -24.25 4.08 -44.89
C MET A 3 -23.73 4.66 -43.57
N GLY A 4 -24.63 4.83 -42.61
CA GLY A 4 -24.30 5.24 -41.25
C GLY A 4 -23.60 4.12 -40.47
N SER A 5 -22.55 4.47 -39.75
CA SER A 5 -21.84 3.58 -38.82
C SER A 5 -22.77 3.19 -37.65
N PRO A 6 -22.86 1.91 -37.26
CA PRO A 6 -23.68 1.52 -36.12
C PRO A 6 -22.99 1.97 -34.82
N GLN A 7 -23.65 2.86 -34.08
CA GLN A 7 -23.28 3.16 -32.69
C GLN A 7 -23.55 1.93 -31.83
N MET A 8 -22.49 1.40 -31.25
CA MET A 8 -22.55 0.33 -30.26
C MET A 8 -23.06 0.94 -28.95
N THR A 9 -24.37 0.85 -28.71
CA THR A 9 -24.97 1.20 -27.43
C THR A 9 -24.70 0.08 -26.45
N TRP A 10 -23.82 0.34 -25.49
CA TRP A 10 -23.65 -0.52 -24.32
C TRP A 10 -24.92 -0.43 -23.48
N TYR A 11 -25.75 -1.48 -23.53
CA TYR A 11 -26.83 -1.67 -22.57
C TYR A 11 -26.20 -1.92 -21.19
N LEU A 12 -26.35 -0.96 -20.29
CA LEU A 12 -26.01 -1.13 -18.86
C LEU A 12 -26.96 -2.19 -18.27
N PRO A 13 -26.46 -3.30 -17.70
CA PRO A 13 -27.34 -4.27 -17.07
C PRO A 13 -27.89 -3.69 -15.75
N PHE A 14 -29.19 -3.87 -15.59
CA PHE A 14 -30.03 -3.73 -14.40
C PHE A 14 -29.32 -3.41 -13.06
N TRP A 15 -29.56 -2.19 -12.61
CA TRP A 15 -29.57 -1.65 -11.24
C TRP A 15 -29.45 -2.65 -10.07
N THR A 16 -28.24 -3.07 -9.73
CA THR A 16 -27.89 -3.15 -8.30
C THR A 16 -27.40 -1.77 -7.89
N LEU A 17 -28.09 -1.12 -6.94
CA LEU A 17 -27.53 0.04 -6.26
C LEU A 17 -26.12 -0.31 -5.80
N PRO A 18 -25.12 0.58 -5.95
CA PRO A 18 -23.78 0.29 -5.47
C PRO A 18 -23.85 0.03 -3.95
N ILE A 19 -23.71 -1.24 -3.56
CA ILE A 19 -23.63 -1.63 -2.16
C ILE A 19 -22.20 -1.33 -1.71
N SER A 20 -22.04 -0.49 -0.70
CA SER A 20 -20.72 -0.18 -0.16
C SER A 20 -20.03 -1.45 0.35
N THR A 21 -18.70 -1.47 0.32
CA THR A 21 -17.89 -2.55 0.91
C THR A 21 -18.28 -2.80 2.37
N THR A 22 -18.53 -1.72 3.12
CA THR A 22 -18.96 -1.78 4.53
C THR A 22 -20.36 -2.39 4.68
N SER A 23 -21.30 -2.08 3.78
CA SER A 23 -22.65 -2.68 3.79
C SER A 23 -22.62 -4.16 3.48
N ARG A 24 -21.78 -4.59 2.53
CA ARG A 24 -21.73 -5.99 2.08
C ARG A 24 -20.94 -6.89 3.03
N TYR A 25 -19.83 -6.39 3.59
CA TYR A 25 -18.86 -7.22 4.33
C TYR A 25 -18.64 -6.76 5.77
N GLY A 26 -19.12 -5.58 6.18
CA GLY A 26 -18.76 -4.95 7.45
C GLY A 26 -19.26 -5.67 8.71
N SER A 27 -20.19 -6.61 8.58
CA SER A 27 -20.67 -7.49 9.67
C SER A 27 -19.82 -8.76 9.84
N HIS A 28 -18.94 -9.08 8.90
CA HIS A 28 -18.13 -10.28 8.95
C HIS A 28 -17.02 -10.15 10.01
N GLY A 29 -16.79 -11.18 10.83
CA GLY A 29 -15.82 -11.14 11.94
C GLY A 29 -14.37 -10.93 11.53
N ALA A 30 -14.03 -11.22 10.26
CA ALA A 30 -12.71 -10.94 9.68
C ALA A 30 -12.59 -9.55 9.03
N PHE A 31 -13.66 -8.75 8.99
CA PHE A 31 -13.62 -7.42 8.40
C PHE A 31 -12.76 -6.50 9.28
N TYR A 32 -11.63 -6.05 8.73
CA TYR A 32 -10.66 -5.27 9.49
C TYR A 32 -11.22 -3.92 9.91
N ARG A 33 -10.99 -3.57 11.19
CA ARG A 33 -11.23 -2.23 11.72
C ARG A 33 -10.01 -1.77 12.50
N TYR A 34 -9.48 -0.64 12.10
CA TYR A 34 -8.43 0.04 12.84
C TYR A 34 -9.03 0.74 14.06
N LYS A 35 -8.41 0.56 15.23
CA LYS A 35 -8.81 1.20 16.48
C LYS A 35 -7.82 2.32 16.79
N ASN A 36 -8.28 3.57 16.73
CA ASN A 36 -7.43 4.70 17.06
C ASN A 36 -7.25 4.87 18.58
N SER A 37 -6.38 5.80 18.99
CA SER A 37 -6.08 6.13 20.39
C SER A 37 -7.31 6.58 21.19
N MET A 38 -8.32 7.16 20.53
CA MET A 38 -9.60 7.56 21.16
C MET A 38 -10.60 6.40 21.26
N GLY A 39 -10.23 5.19 20.85
CA GLY A 39 -11.08 4.00 20.89
C GLY A 39 -12.08 3.88 19.75
N LYS A 40 -12.10 4.83 18.79
CA LYS A 40 -12.95 4.75 17.60
C LYS A 40 -12.43 3.62 16.70
N SER A 41 -13.32 2.71 16.34
CA SER A 41 -13.02 1.56 15.48
C SER A 41 -13.62 1.76 14.09
N LEU A 42 -12.77 1.96 13.09
CA LEU A 42 -13.16 2.32 11.72
C LEU A 42 -12.56 1.35 10.69
N PRO A 43 -13.28 1.04 9.60
CA PRO A 43 -12.67 0.39 8.43
C PRO A 43 -11.44 1.16 7.95
N LEU A 44 -10.41 0.49 7.44
CA LEU A 44 -9.23 1.13 6.84
C LEU A 44 -9.16 0.80 5.36
N PHE A 45 -8.98 1.83 4.52
CA PHE A 45 -8.93 1.73 3.07
C PHE A 45 -7.63 2.31 2.54
N TYR A 46 -6.87 1.51 1.79
CA TYR A 46 -5.76 2.00 0.97
C TYR A 46 -6.28 2.41 -0.41
N ILE A 47 -5.95 3.62 -0.84
CA ILE A 47 -6.36 4.15 -2.14
C ILE A 47 -5.12 4.21 -3.04
N TYR A 48 -4.98 3.21 -3.91
CA TYR A 48 -3.91 3.16 -4.91
C TYR A 48 -4.12 4.23 -5.99
N ASP A 49 -3.03 4.87 -6.43
CA ASP A 49 -3.03 5.99 -7.38
C ASP A 49 -4.01 7.12 -7.01
N SER A 50 -4.15 7.41 -5.72
CA SER A 50 -5.05 8.46 -5.20
C SER A 50 -4.82 9.84 -5.82
N TYR A 51 -3.59 10.13 -6.25
CA TYR A 51 -3.17 11.38 -6.90
C TYR A 51 -3.79 11.58 -8.30
N LEU A 52 -4.41 10.57 -8.91
CA LEU A 52 -5.13 10.71 -10.17
C LEU A 52 -6.45 11.47 -10.03
N THR A 53 -6.95 11.63 -8.80
CA THR A 53 -8.14 12.43 -8.47
C THR A 53 -7.69 13.67 -7.72
N SER A 54 -8.24 14.84 -8.07
CA SER A 54 -7.78 16.10 -7.49
C SER A 54 -8.07 16.19 -5.98
N PRO A 55 -7.27 16.96 -5.22
CA PRO A 55 -7.51 17.15 -3.80
C PRO A 55 -8.90 17.71 -3.48
N GLU A 56 -9.43 18.61 -4.31
CA GLU A 56 -10.76 19.20 -4.13
C GLU A 56 -11.86 18.13 -4.26
N ALA A 57 -11.74 17.24 -5.24
CA ALA A 57 -12.68 16.15 -5.43
C ALA A 57 -12.64 15.16 -4.25
N TRP A 58 -11.46 14.86 -3.71
CA TRP A 58 -11.34 14.07 -2.48
C TRP A 58 -11.90 14.80 -1.28
N ALA A 59 -11.67 16.10 -1.15
CA ALA A 59 -12.16 16.90 -0.04
C ALA A 59 -13.69 16.91 0.03
N HIS A 60 -14.37 16.81 -1.12
CA HIS A 60 -15.83 16.66 -1.16
C HIS A 60 -16.33 15.39 -0.45
N LEU A 61 -15.52 14.34 -0.39
CA LEU A 61 -15.82 13.05 0.23
C LEU A 61 -15.24 12.94 1.65
N LEU A 62 -14.02 13.42 1.85
CA LEU A 62 -13.21 13.10 3.04
C LEU A 62 -13.11 14.25 4.05
N THR A 63 -13.61 15.45 3.74
CA THR A 63 -13.72 16.52 4.76
C THR A 63 -15.11 16.55 5.38
N PRO A 64 -15.26 16.95 6.67
CA PRO A 64 -16.57 17.01 7.32
C PRO A 64 -17.59 17.91 6.62
N ASN A 65 -17.13 18.95 5.92
CA ASN A 65 -17.97 19.93 5.24
C ASN A 65 -18.13 19.64 3.74
N GLY A 66 -17.58 18.53 3.25
CA GLY A 66 -17.70 18.15 1.85
C GLY A 66 -19.15 17.80 1.45
N PRO A 67 -19.61 18.17 0.24
CA PRO A 67 -20.99 17.93 -0.19
C PRO A 67 -21.41 16.46 -0.23
N HIS A 68 -20.44 15.54 -0.25
CA HIS A 68 -20.66 14.09 -0.26
C HIS A 68 -19.93 13.41 0.90
N SER A 69 -19.73 14.12 2.01
CA SER A 69 -18.88 13.64 3.09
C SER A 69 -19.32 12.28 3.63
N VAL A 70 -18.35 11.36 3.75
CA VAL A 70 -18.54 10.10 4.49
C VAL A 70 -18.24 10.25 5.98
N ARG A 71 -17.68 11.39 6.41
CA ARG A 71 -17.29 11.62 7.80
C ARG A 71 -18.51 11.64 8.71
N ASN A 72 -18.41 10.97 9.87
CA ASN A 72 -19.51 10.82 10.82
C ASN A 72 -20.77 10.14 10.25
N THR A 73 -20.62 9.37 9.17
CA THR A 73 -21.68 8.51 8.62
C THR A 73 -21.37 7.03 8.92
N PRO A 74 -22.32 6.09 8.68
CA PRO A 74 -22.03 4.65 8.73
C PRO A 74 -20.95 4.18 7.74
N TYR A 75 -20.56 5.02 6.78
CA TYR A 75 -19.54 4.75 5.76
C TYR A 75 -18.19 5.42 6.06
N ASP A 76 -18.05 6.04 7.22
CA ASP A 76 -16.78 6.62 7.68
C ASP A 76 -15.68 5.55 7.79
N GLY A 77 -14.44 5.97 7.68
CA GLY A 77 -13.28 5.09 7.57
C GLY A 77 -11.97 5.83 7.78
N VAL A 78 -10.87 5.09 7.84
CA VAL A 78 -9.51 5.61 7.75
C VAL A 78 -9.06 5.44 6.31
N PHE A 79 -8.91 6.54 5.59
CA PHE A 79 -8.52 6.56 4.19
C PHE A 79 -7.04 6.93 4.07
N VAL A 80 -6.27 6.05 3.44
CA VAL A 80 -4.80 6.17 3.32
C VAL A 80 -4.42 6.34 1.85
N ALA A 81 -3.84 7.49 1.52
CA ALA A 81 -3.46 7.87 0.16
C ALA A 81 -2.06 7.37 -0.24
N LEU A 82 -1.84 7.14 -1.52
CA LEU A 82 -0.53 6.79 -2.05
C LEU A 82 0.35 8.04 -2.21
N LEU A 83 1.47 8.07 -1.49
CA LEU A 83 2.52 9.07 -1.63
C LEU A 83 3.53 8.65 -2.70
N VAL A 84 3.66 9.47 -3.76
CA VAL A 84 4.61 9.24 -4.85
C VAL A 84 5.66 10.34 -4.91
N GLU A 85 5.23 11.60 -5.03
CA GLU A 85 6.08 12.78 -5.09
C GLU A 85 6.02 13.58 -3.78
N GLU A 86 7.00 14.45 -3.53
CA GLU A 86 7.05 15.28 -2.32
C GLU A 86 5.82 16.21 -2.23
N GLY A 87 5.41 16.81 -3.36
CA GLY A 87 4.26 17.71 -3.42
C GLY A 87 2.95 17.07 -2.96
N HIS A 88 2.79 15.76 -3.18
CA HIS A 88 1.59 15.03 -2.78
C HIS A 88 1.35 15.06 -1.25
N THR A 89 2.36 15.32 -0.43
CA THR A 89 2.16 15.46 1.03
C THR A 89 1.13 16.54 1.38
N HIS A 90 1.16 17.68 0.68
CA HIS A 90 0.24 18.79 0.90
C HIS A 90 -1.11 18.53 0.25
N ASP A 91 -1.11 17.91 -0.94
CA ASP A 91 -2.33 17.49 -1.65
C ASP A 91 -3.14 16.48 -0.82
N ILE A 92 -2.48 15.48 -0.23
CA ILE A 92 -3.09 14.47 0.63
C ILE A 92 -3.72 15.11 1.87
N LEU A 93 -3.03 16.08 2.48
CA LEU A 93 -3.57 16.83 3.62
C LEU A 93 -4.81 17.64 3.21
N ALA A 94 -4.73 18.40 2.11
CA ALA A 94 -5.84 19.21 1.61
C ALA A 94 -7.05 18.36 1.20
N ALA A 95 -6.81 17.17 0.67
CA ALA A 95 -7.82 16.19 0.29
C ALA A 95 -8.59 15.59 1.48
N GLY A 96 -8.10 15.74 2.72
CA GLY A 96 -8.75 15.22 3.93
C GLY A 96 -8.53 13.73 4.19
N PHE A 97 -7.47 13.13 3.62
CA PHE A 97 -7.06 11.76 3.96
C PHE A 97 -6.61 11.65 5.42
N ASP A 98 -6.72 10.45 5.99
CA ASP A 98 -6.31 10.15 7.36
C ASP A 98 -4.83 9.73 7.46
N GLY A 99 -4.19 9.47 6.32
CA GLY A 99 -2.80 9.05 6.28
C GLY A 99 -2.27 8.82 4.87
N MET A 100 -1.01 8.39 4.80
CA MET A 100 -0.34 8.07 3.55
C MET A 100 0.52 6.80 3.65
N TYR A 101 0.59 6.04 2.55
CA TYR A 101 1.42 4.85 2.36
C TYR A 101 2.23 4.95 1.06
N THR A 102 3.21 4.06 0.87
CA THR A 102 4.25 4.27 -0.18
C THR A 102 4.28 3.20 -1.27
N TYR A 103 3.59 2.08 -1.08
CA TYR A 103 3.45 0.90 -1.94
C TYR A 103 4.74 0.28 -2.49
N PHE A 104 5.49 1.00 -3.35
CA PHE A 104 6.53 0.41 -4.20
C PHE A 104 7.66 -0.23 -3.38
N ALA A 105 7.96 -1.50 -3.69
CA ALA A 105 9.04 -2.27 -3.06
C ALA A 105 10.45 -1.81 -3.48
N SER A 106 10.56 -1.10 -4.60
CA SER A 106 11.84 -0.60 -5.12
C SER A 106 12.23 0.72 -4.46
N ASN A 107 13.11 0.64 -3.47
CA ASN A 107 13.77 1.81 -2.90
C ASN A 107 14.37 2.71 -4.00
N GLY A 108 13.98 3.98 -4.00
CA GLY A 108 14.40 4.98 -4.99
C GLY A 108 13.49 5.11 -6.22
N PHE A 109 12.41 4.35 -6.32
CA PHE A 109 11.49 4.45 -7.48
C PHE A 109 10.70 5.77 -7.47
N SER A 110 10.29 6.22 -6.29
CA SER A 110 9.54 7.45 -6.06
C SER A 110 10.07 8.17 -4.81
N PHE A 111 9.64 9.41 -4.58
CA PHE A 111 9.95 10.11 -3.33
C PHE A 111 9.43 9.32 -2.12
N GLY A 112 8.19 8.81 -2.19
CA GLY A 112 7.56 8.03 -1.12
C GLY A 112 8.25 6.69 -0.85
N SER A 113 8.74 5.99 -1.87
CA SER A 113 9.41 4.68 -1.70
C SER A 113 10.90 4.79 -1.35
N SER A 114 11.44 6.00 -1.30
CA SER A 114 12.84 6.24 -0.93
C SER A 114 13.00 6.27 0.59
N HIS A 115 13.66 5.26 1.17
CA HIS A 115 13.77 5.08 2.64
C HIS A 115 14.36 6.31 3.35
N GLN A 116 15.27 7.03 2.69
CA GLN A 116 15.90 8.24 3.22
C GLN A 116 14.89 9.37 3.52
N ASN A 117 13.75 9.39 2.83
CA ASN A 117 12.72 10.42 2.97
C ASN A 117 11.72 10.11 4.09
N TRP A 118 11.65 8.86 4.56
CA TRP A 118 10.62 8.42 5.51
C TRP A 118 10.63 9.19 6.83
N LYS A 119 11.79 9.65 7.30
CA LYS A 119 11.87 10.50 8.49
C LYS A 119 11.16 11.85 8.27
N ALA A 120 11.38 12.48 7.12
CA ALA A 120 10.73 13.74 6.78
C ALA A 120 9.21 13.54 6.60
N VAL A 121 8.80 12.48 5.91
CA VAL A 121 7.38 12.15 5.73
C VAL A 121 6.70 11.87 7.07
N LYS A 122 7.33 11.10 7.95
CA LYS A 122 6.80 10.85 9.31
C LYS A 122 6.65 12.14 10.11
N ASN A 123 7.65 13.01 10.10
CA ASN A 123 7.58 14.29 10.80
C ASN A 123 6.43 15.16 10.26
N PHE A 124 6.23 15.20 8.94
CA PHE A 124 5.11 15.90 8.33
C PHE A 124 3.77 15.30 8.79
N CYS A 125 3.66 13.97 8.81
CA CYS A 125 2.45 13.29 9.25
C CYS A 125 2.13 13.60 10.71
N ASP A 126 3.13 13.54 11.60
CA ASP A 126 2.98 13.84 13.02
C ASP A 126 2.55 15.28 13.27
N ALA A 127 3.14 16.24 12.54
CA ALA A 127 2.78 17.65 12.65
C ALA A 127 1.35 17.95 12.19
N ASN A 128 0.77 17.10 11.34
CA ASN A 128 -0.55 17.28 10.73
C ASN A 128 -1.58 16.23 11.17
N ASN A 129 -1.29 15.44 12.21
CA ASN A 129 -2.15 14.37 12.71
C ASN A 129 -2.59 13.36 11.61
N LEU A 130 -1.66 13.01 10.73
CA LEU A 130 -1.82 11.99 9.71
C LEU A 130 -1.10 10.70 10.14
N MET A 131 -1.62 9.57 9.68
CA MET A 131 -0.93 8.28 9.82
C MET A 131 0.11 8.11 8.70
N PHE A 132 1.33 7.72 9.05
CA PHE A 132 2.31 7.26 8.07
C PHE A 132 2.44 5.73 8.11
N ILE A 133 2.20 5.08 6.96
CA ILE A 133 2.31 3.62 6.79
C ILE A 133 3.38 3.33 5.73
N PRO A 134 4.68 3.23 6.09
CA PRO A 134 5.70 2.85 5.12
C PRO A 134 5.42 1.44 4.55
N SER A 135 5.66 1.28 3.26
CA SER A 135 5.57 0.00 2.56
C SER A 135 6.96 -0.57 2.33
N VAL A 136 7.17 -1.81 2.77
CA VAL A 136 8.44 -2.53 2.64
C VAL A 136 8.28 -3.73 1.72
N GLY A 137 9.30 -4.05 0.93
CA GLY A 137 9.28 -5.22 0.05
C GLY A 137 10.60 -5.98 0.01
N PRO A 138 10.58 -7.27 -0.34
CA PRO A 138 11.76 -8.13 -0.27
C PRO A 138 12.75 -7.93 -1.43
N GLY A 139 12.33 -7.22 -2.47
CA GLY A 139 13.04 -6.93 -3.70
C GLY A 139 12.04 -6.62 -4.81
N TYR A 140 12.51 -6.47 -6.04
CA TYR A 140 11.68 -6.18 -7.21
C TYR A 140 12.34 -6.68 -8.48
N ILE A 141 11.57 -7.32 -9.36
CA ILE A 141 11.97 -7.67 -10.73
C ILE A 141 10.73 -8.01 -11.55
N ASP A 142 10.41 -7.16 -12.53
CA ASP A 142 9.23 -7.30 -13.39
C ASP A 142 9.58 -7.51 -14.88
N THR A 143 10.87 -7.69 -15.19
CA THR A 143 11.38 -7.75 -16.58
C THR A 143 10.80 -8.86 -17.42
N SER A 144 10.11 -9.83 -16.81
CA SER A 144 9.37 -10.86 -17.55
C SER A 144 8.12 -10.34 -18.27
N ILE A 145 7.53 -9.25 -17.77
CA ILE A 145 6.38 -8.56 -18.39
C ILE A 145 6.71 -7.13 -18.83
N ARG A 146 7.76 -6.51 -18.25
CA ARG A 146 8.26 -5.18 -18.63
C ARG A 146 9.78 -5.23 -18.89
N PRO A 147 10.25 -5.82 -20.00
CA PRO A 147 11.69 -6.01 -20.26
C PRO A 147 12.53 -4.73 -20.22
N TRP A 148 11.91 -3.58 -20.47
CA TRP A 148 12.53 -2.25 -20.44
C TRP A 148 12.73 -1.69 -19.02
N ASN A 149 12.13 -2.28 -17.98
CA ASN A 149 12.07 -1.72 -16.62
C ASN A 149 13.21 -2.18 -15.69
N ASN A 150 14.31 -2.71 -16.24
CA ASN A 150 15.39 -3.30 -15.45
C ASN A 150 16.07 -2.32 -14.47
N HIS A 151 16.00 -1.01 -14.72
CA HIS A 151 16.58 -0.01 -13.82
C HIS A 151 15.93 -0.02 -12.42
N ASN A 152 14.70 -0.52 -12.31
CA ASN A 152 13.97 -0.64 -11.05
C ASN A 152 14.19 -1.99 -10.35
N THR A 153 14.92 -2.92 -10.97
CA THR A 153 15.27 -4.20 -10.35
C THR A 153 16.02 -3.98 -9.05
N ARG A 154 15.63 -4.70 -7.99
CA ARG A 154 16.28 -4.73 -6.69
C ARG A 154 16.47 -6.18 -6.27
N ASN A 155 17.72 -6.63 -6.33
CA ASN A 155 18.08 -7.99 -5.90
C ASN A 155 17.76 -8.16 -4.42
N ARG A 156 17.25 -9.33 -4.05
CA ARG A 156 16.87 -9.60 -2.66
C ARG A 156 18.07 -9.77 -1.71
N VAL A 157 19.26 -10.06 -2.28
CA VAL A 157 20.53 -10.28 -1.57
C VAL A 157 20.33 -11.17 -0.33
N ASN A 158 19.75 -12.36 -0.55
CA ASN A 158 19.46 -13.35 0.50
C ASN A 158 18.67 -12.80 1.71
N GLY A 159 17.78 -11.83 1.46
CA GLY A 159 16.95 -11.20 2.48
C GLY A 159 17.49 -9.87 2.99
N LYS A 160 18.77 -9.53 2.75
CA LYS A 160 19.37 -8.28 3.26
C LYS A 160 18.67 -7.03 2.75
N TYR A 161 18.18 -7.05 1.51
CA TYR A 161 17.38 -5.95 0.97
C TYR A 161 16.11 -5.72 1.81
N TYR A 162 15.39 -6.80 2.11
CA TYR A 162 14.15 -6.75 2.89
C TYR A 162 14.40 -6.24 4.31
N GLU A 163 15.42 -6.77 4.97
CA GLU A 163 15.77 -6.36 6.35
C GLU A 163 16.20 -4.90 6.42
N THR A 164 16.86 -4.39 5.39
CA THR A 164 17.22 -2.97 5.31
C THR A 164 15.97 -2.09 5.22
N ALA A 165 14.96 -2.49 4.43
CA ALA A 165 13.68 -1.78 4.34
C ALA A 165 12.92 -1.85 5.68
N LEU A 166 12.85 -3.03 6.31
CA LEU A 166 12.20 -3.22 7.60
C LEU A 166 12.86 -2.41 8.72
N GLN A 167 14.19 -2.36 8.77
CA GLN A 167 14.93 -1.53 9.72
C GLN A 167 14.67 -0.04 9.50
N ALA A 168 14.64 0.42 8.25
CA ALA A 168 14.34 1.81 7.93
C ALA A 168 12.91 2.19 8.36
N ALA A 169 11.94 1.30 8.12
CA ALA A 169 10.55 1.51 8.54
C ALA A 169 10.45 1.55 10.08
N LEU A 170 11.11 0.63 10.79
CA LEU A 170 11.13 0.62 12.26
C LEU A 170 11.70 1.92 12.85
N THR A 171 12.71 2.50 12.21
CA THR A 171 13.45 3.68 12.71
C THR A 171 12.56 4.94 12.76
N VAL A 172 11.56 5.04 11.89
CA VAL A 172 10.60 6.16 11.88
C VAL A 172 9.39 5.92 12.78
N ARG A 173 9.40 4.84 13.58
CA ARG A 173 8.37 4.52 14.59
C ARG A 173 6.92 4.65 14.07
N PRO A 174 6.58 3.99 12.95
CA PRO A 174 5.23 4.05 12.41
C PRO A 174 4.28 3.22 13.27
N GLU A 175 3.00 3.50 13.17
CA GLU A 175 2.00 2.70 13.88
C GLU A 175 1.72 1.37 13.17
N ILE A 176 1.76 1.39 11.84
CA ILE A 176 1.50 0.27 10.93
C ILE A 176 2.64 0.24 9.90
N VAL A 177 3.08 -0.95 9.54
CA VAL A 177 3.96 -1.20 8.38
C VAL A 177 3.19 -2.06 7.39
N SER A 178 3.22 -1.69 6.12
CA SER A 178 2.62 -2.49 5.04
C SER A 178 3.69 -3.29 4.31
N ILE A 179 3.36 -4.50 3.85
CA ILE A 179 4.28 -5.37 3.12
C ILE A 179 3.83 -5.46 1.67
N THR A 180 4.70 -5.04 0.76
CA THR A 180 4.56 -5.20 -0.68
C THR A 180 5.49 -6.31 -1.14
N SER A 181 5.01 -7.54 -1.33
CA SER A 181 3.61 -7.99 -1.29
C SER A 181 3.51 -9.41 -0.75
N PHE A 182 2.29 -9.92 -0.52
CA PHE A 182 2.14 -11.35 -0.29
C PHE A 182 2.53 -12.15 -1.55
N ASN A 183 1.88 -11.88 -2.68
CA ASN A 183 1.94 -12.71 -3.88
C ASN A 183 1.86 -11.94 -5.21
N GLU A 184 2.38 -10.70 -5.30
CA GLU A 184 2.50 -10.06 -6.61
C GLU A 184 3.74 -10.57 -7.36
N TRP A 185 3.57 -11.76 -7.93
CA TRP A 185 4.56 -12.52 -8.68
C TRP A 185 5.04 -11.81 -9.95
N HIS A 186 4.19 -10.99 -10.58
CA HIS A 186 4.55 -10.28 -11.80
C HIS A 186 5.70 -9.30 -11.59
N GLU A 187 5.80 -8.75 -10.37
CA GLU A 187 6.80 -7.76 -9.99
C GLU A 187 7.93 -8.33 -9.12
N GLY A 188 7.88 -9.63 -8.84
CA GLY A 188 8.90 -10.28 -8.01
C GLY A 188 8.95 -9.74 -6.57
N THR A 189 7.85 -9.19 -6.06
CA THR A 189 7.75 -8.58 -4.71
C THR A 189 7.18 -9.52 -3.66
N GLN A 190 6.74 -10.72 -4.05
CA GLN A 190 6.09 -11.71 -3.18
C GLN A 190 6.97 -12.18 -2.02
N ILE A 191 6.39 -12.33 -0.83
CA ILE A 191 6.95 -13.09 0.29
C ILE A 191 6.42 -14.54 0.35
N GLU A 192 5.42 -14.86 -0.47
CA GLU A 192 4.94 -16.23 -0.68
C GLU A 192 6.08 -17.17 -1.07
N LYS A 193 5.96 -18.46 -0.69
CA LYS A 193 7.00 -19.46 -0.90
C LYS A 193 7.34 -19.61 -2.39
N ALA A 194 8.63 -19.53 -2.72
CA ALA A 194 9.13 -19.81 -4.07
C ALA A 194 10.07 -21.03 -4.06
N ILE A 195 9.98 -21.85 -5.10
CA ILE A 195 10.84 -23.02 -5.31
C ILE A 195 11.65 -22.87 -6.60
N PRO A 196 12.87 -23.45 -6.68
CA PRO A 196 13.64 -23.50 -7.92
C PRO A 196 12.86 -24.14 -9.06
N LYS A 197 12.91 -23.52 -10.24
CA LYS A 197 12.28 -24.07 -11.45
C LYS A 197 13.09 -23.73 -12.69
N LYS A 198 13.30 -24.74 -13.53
CA LYS A 198 13.90 -24.60 -14.86
C LYS A 198 12.98 -25.21 -15.91
N THR A 199 12.81 -24.50 -17.03
CA THR A 199 12.22 -25.00 -18.28
C THR A 199 13.28 -24.94 -19.38
N PRO A 200 13.03 -25.51 -20.58
CA PRO A 200 13.98 -25.40 -21.70
C PRO A 200 14.32 -23.96 -22.09
N THR A 201 13.39 -23.02 -21.90
CA THR A 201 13.52 -21.63 -22.32
C THR A 201 13.75 -20.64 -21.17
N ARG A 202 13.64 -21.09 -19.91
CA ARG A 202 13.68 -20.18 -18.76
C ARG A 202 14.24 -20.83 -17.50
N LEU A 203 15.20 -20.15 -16.89
CA LEU A 203 15.58 -20.37 -15.50
C LEU A 203 14.83 -19.33 -14.64
N TYR A 204 14.01 -19.79 -13.71
CA TYR A 204 13.33 -18.89 -12.77
C TYR A 204 14.26 -18.56 -11.60
N LEU A 205 14.14 -17.34 -11.09
CA LEU A 205 14.77 -16.96 -9.83
C LEU A 205 14.07 -17.66 -8.67
N ASP A 206 14.83 -17.91 -7.61
CA ASP A 206 14.38 -18.62 -6.41
C ASP A 206 15.06 -18.03 -5.17
N TYR A 207 14.89 -18.70 -4.02
CA TYR A 207 15.39 -18.25 -2.72
C TYR A 207 16.63 -19.02 -2.23
N LEU A 208 17.26 -19.83 -3.09
CA LEU A 208 18.46 -20.57 -2.72
C LEU A 208 19.60 -19.64 -2.30
N PRO A 209 20.47 -20.06 -1.36
CA PRO A 209 20.53 -21.39 -0.72
C PRO A 209 19.53 -21.58 0.44
N HIS A 210 18.63 -20.64 0.67
CA HIS A 210 17.65 -20.71 1.76
C HIS A 210 16.40 -21.52 1.37
N GLN A 211 15.59 -21.83 2.38
CA GLN A 211 14.33 -22.53 2.21
C GLN A 211 13.27 -21.65 1.52
N PRO A 212 12.26 -22.25 0.86
CA PRO A 212 11.15 -21.52 0.24
C PRO A 212 10.42 -20.57 1.21
N SER A 213 10.45 -20.87 2.52
CA SER A 213 9.82 -20.09 3.59
C SER A 213 10.62 -18.88 4.08
N LEU A 214 11.82 -18.62 3.55
CA LEU A 214 12.73 -17.57 4.04
C LEU A 214 12.00 -16.24 4.33
N TYR A 215 11.25 -15.71 3.36
CA TYR A 215 10.63 -14.40 3.51
C TYR A 215 9.48 -14.38 4.52
N LEU A 216 8.73 -15.48 4.66
CA LEU A 216 7.72 -15.60 5.72
C LEU A 216 8.37 -15.62 7.11
N GLU A 217 9.51 -16.31 7.25
CA GLU A 217 10.27 -16.38 8.51
C GLU A 217 10.89 -15.03 8.87
N LEU A 218 11.43 -14.30 7.89
CA LEU A 218 11.91 -12.93 8.06
C LEU A 218 10.78 -12.00 8.48
N THR A 219 9.62 -12.05 7.80
CA THR A 219 8.44 -11.27 8.16
C THR A 219 8.00 -11.53 9.59
N ARG A 220 7.92 -12.81 10.01
CA ARG A 220 7.58 -13.17 11.40
C ARG A 220 8.56 -12.57 12.40
N ARG A 221 9.87 -12.76 12.18
CA ARG A 221 10.92 -12.25 13.08
C ARG A 221 10.86 -10.73 13.22
N TRP A 222 10.65 -10.02 12.12
CA TRP A 222 10.55 -8.56 12.13
C TRP A 222 9.22 -8.04 12.71
N ALA A 223 8.12 -8.77 12.52
CA ALA A 223 6.85 -8.44 13.18
C ALA A 223 6.96 -8.57 14.71
N GLU A 224 7.60 -9.65 15.20
CA GLU A 224 7.89 -9.83 16.64
C GLU A 224 8.80 -8.73 17.18
N HIS A 225 9.83 -8.33 16.42
CA HIS A 225 10.72 -7.23 16.79
C HIS A 225 9.97 -5.88 16.82
N PHE A 226 9.15 -5.60 15.81
CA PHE A 226 8.35 -4.38 15.73
C PHE A 226 7.38 -4.24 16.90
N ILE A 227 6.73 -5.34 17.33
CA ILE A 227 5.83 -5.32 18.50
C ILE A 227 6.60 -4.95 19.77
N LYS A 228 7.76 -5.58 20.01
CA LYS A 228 8.60 -5.28 21.20
C LYS A 228 9.05 -3.83 21.24
N GLU A 229 9.47 -3.28 20.10
CA GLU A 229 9.89 -1.88 20.01
C GLU A 229 8.70 -0.94 20.23
N LYS A 230 7.53 -1.25 19.65
CA LYS A 230 6.31 -0.46 19.82
C LYS A 230 5.85 -0.40 21.28
N GLU A 231 5.97 -1.49 22.04
CA GLU A 231 5.72 -1.51 23.49
C GLU A 231 6.65 -0.56 24.25
N GLN A 232 7.93 -0.48 23.85
CA GLN A 232 8.90 0.44 24.47
C GLN A 232 8.66 1.90 24.14
N TRP A 233 8.12 2.23 22.96
CA TRP A 233 7.82 3.61 22.58
C TRP A 233 6.61 4.19 23.33
N LEU A 234 5.76 3.33 23.88
CA LEU A 234 4.55 3.69 24.62
C LEU A 234 4.75 3.76 26.13
N MET A 235 5.95 3.40 26.62
CA MET A 235 6.41 3.65 27.99
C MET A 235 7.07 5.02 28.10
#